data_AF-A0A9D2J2L9-F1
#
_entry.id   AF-A0A9D2J2L9-F1
#
_cell.length_a   1.000
_cell.length_b   1.000
_cell.length_c   1.000
_cell.angle_alpha   90.00
_cell.angle_beta   90.00
_cell.angle_gamma   90.00
#
_symmetry.space_group_name_H-M   'P 1'
#
loop_
_entity.id
_entity.type
_entity.pdbx_description
1 polymer ?
#
loop_
_entity_poly.entity_id
_entity_poly.type
_entity_poly.pdbx_seq_one_letter_code
_entity_poly.pdbx_strand_id
1 'polypeptide(L)' 'MLRPVLRGLTRRERRIVHLRFVSGCTQHELGAALGVSQMQVSRLLDRILTKLRDQIAPVERAS' A
#
# COMPACT_ATOMS: atom_id res chain seq x y z
N MET A 1 -6.70 0.17 -15.66
CA MET A 1 -7.38 1.08 -14.72
C MET A 1 -6.80 0.94 -13.29
N LEU A 2 -5.57 1.44 -13.06
CA LEU A 2 -4.93 1.50 -11.71
C LEU A 2 -4.43 2.92 -11.35
N ARG A 3 -4.23 3.79 -12.34
CA ARG A 3 -3.77 5.18 -12.15
C ARG A 3 -4.65 6.01 -11.20
N PRO A 4 -6.00 5.89 -11.18
CA PRO A 4 -6.83 6.66 -10.26
C PRO A 4 -6.60 6.29 -8.79
N VAL A 5 -6.48 4.99 -8.51
CA VAL A 5 -6.36 4.43 -7.15
C VAL A 5 -5.00 4.80 -6.52
N LEU A 6 -3.95 4.90 -7.34
CA LEU A 6 -2.62 5.34 -6.88
C LEU A 6 -2.55 6.83 -6.53
N ARG A 7 -3.53 7.66 -6.94
CA ARG A 7 -3.59 9.09 -6.55
C ARG A 7 -3.95 9.27 -5.08
N GLY A 8 -4.75 8.37 -4.51
CA GLY A 8 -5.10 8.41 -3.10
C GLY A 8 -3.90 8.12 -2.18
N LEU A 9 -2.87 7.45 -2.68
CA LEU A 9 -1.67 7.13 -1.89
C LEU A 9 -0.75 8.33 -1.70
N THR A 10 -0.11 8.43 -0.55
CA THR A 10 1.01 9.36 -0.34
C THR A 10 2.24 8.92 -1.14
N ARG A 11 3.24 9.79 -1.29
CA ARG A 11 4.52 9.44 -1.94
C ARG A 11 5.22 8.26 -1.24
N ARG A 12 5.14 8.19 0.10
CA ARG A 12 5.71 7.09 0.89
C ARG A 12 4.95 5.79 0.64
N GLU A 13 3.62 5.84 0.65
CA GLU A 13 2.77 4.66 0.37
C GLU A 13 3.01 4.13 -1.04
N ARG A 14 3.10 5.00 -2.05
CA ARG A 14 3.46 4.60 -3.42
C ARG A 14 4.82 3.91 -3.50
N ARG A 15 5.83 4.42 -2.78
CA ARG A 15 7.15 3.78 -2.73
C ARG A 15 7.08 2.39 -2.10
N ILE A 16 6.32 2.22 -1.02
CA ILE A 16 6.13 0.93 -0.36
C ILE A 16 5.45 -0.07 -1.30
N VAL A 17 4.39 0.34 -1.99
CA VAL A 17 3.68 -0.50 -2.98
C VAL A 17 4.61 -0.89 -4.12
N HIS A 18 5.40 0.05 -4.64
CA HIS A 18 6.36 -0.23 -5.71
C HIS A 18 7.38 -1.27 -5.28
N LEU A 19 8.04 -1.08 -4.14
CA LEU A 19 9.00 -2.04 -3.61
C LEU A 19 8.37 -3.42 -3.40
N ARG A 20 7.16 -3.49 -2.82
CA ARG A 20 6.51 -4.76 -2.51
C ARG A 20 6.05 -5.54 -3.75
N PHE A 21 5.41 -4.86 -4.70
CA PHE A 21 4.63 -5.51 -5.77
C PHE A 21 5.27 -5.37 -7.15
N VAL A 22 6.17 -4.40 -7.35
CA VAL A 22 6.92 -4.24 -8.60
C VAL A 22 8.33 -4.78 -8.45
N SER A 23 9.03 -4.38 -7.39
CA SER A 23 10.40 -4.86 -7.10
C SER A 23 10.43 -6.21 -6.39
N GLY A 24 9.29 -6.73 -5.93
CA GLY A 24 9.18 -8.04 -5.29
C GLY A 24 9.78 -8.12 -3.88
N CYS A 25 10.11 -7.01 -3.24
CA CYS A 25 10.73 -7.00 -1.91
C CYS A 25 9.84 -7.70 -0.88
N THR A 26 10.47 -8.52 -0.03
CA THR A 26 9.86 -9.11 1.16
C THR A 26 9.57 -8.05 2.22
N GLN A 27 8.75 -8.40 3.22
CA GLN A 27 8.49 -7.49 4.34
C GLN A 27 9.76 -7.20 5.15
N HIS A 28 10.68 -8.17 5.24
CA HIS A 28 11.95 -8.00 5.92
C HIS A 28 12.84 -6.98 5.21
N GLU A 29 13.02 -7.12 3.89
CA GLU A 29 13.79 -6.18 3.06
C GLU A 29 13.17 -4.78 3.05
N LEU A 30 11.83 -4.70 3.03
CA LEU A 30 11.12 -3.43 3.21
C LEU A 30 11.42 -2.79 4.57
N GLY A 31 11.50 -3.58 5.65
CA GLY A 31 11.82 -3.09 6.98
C GLY A 31 13.19 -2.47 7.03
N ALA A 32 14.19 -3.18 6.49
CA ALA A 32 15.56 -2.69 6.34
C ALA A 32 15.62 -1.40 5.49
N ALA A 33 14.97 -1.38 4.33
CA ALA A 33 14.97 -0.23 3.41
C ALA A 33 14.25 1.02 3.95
N LEU A 34 13.38 0.86 4.96
CA LEU A 34 12.59 1.92 5.57
C LEU A 34 13.06 2.30 6.99
N GLY A 35 14.01 1.55 7.55
CA GLY A 35 14.46 1.72 8.94
C GLY A 35 13.37 1.44 9.97
N VAL A 36 12.51 0.44 9.71
CA VAL A 36 11.39 0.06 10.61
C VAL A 36 11.33 -1.46 10.79
N SER A 37 10.71 -1.90 11.88
CA SER A 37 10.50 -3.33 12.12
C SER A 37 9.56 -3.97 11.08
N GLN A 38 9.69 -5.28 10.88
CA GLN A 38 8.78 -6.05 10.02
C GLN A 38 7.30 -5.89 10.47
N MET A 39 7.05 -5.79 11.77
CA MET A 39 5.70 -5.56 12.30
C MET A 39 5.14 -4.20 11.88
N GLN A 40 5.97 -3.15 11.88
CA GLN A 40 5.57 -1.85 11.35
C GLN A 40 5.35 -1.91 9.83
N VAL A 41 6.13 -2.69 9.09
CA VAL A 41 5.89 -2.94 7.65
C VAL A 41 4.55 -3.62 7.42
N SER A 42 4.21 -4.65 8.20
CA SER A 42 2.92 -5.34 8.10
C SER A 42 1.77 -4.34 8.27
N ARG A 43 1.79 -3.56 9.36
CA ARG A 43 0.76 -2.54 9.63
C ARG A 43 0.69 -1.45 8.55
N LEU A 44 1.81 -1.11 7.91
CA LEU A 44 1.82 -0.15 6.80
C LEU A 44 1.17 -0.75 5.55
N LEU A 45 1.53 -1.99 5.19
CA LEU A 45 0.95 -2.68 4.04
C LEU A 45 -0.55 -2.90 4.23
N ASP A 46 -0.99 -3.33 5.41
CA ASP A 46 -2.42 -3.53 5.70
C ASP A 46 -3.21 -2.24 5.50
N ARG A 47 -2.75 -1.12 6.07
CA ARG A 47 -3.41 0.19 5.89
C ARG A 47 -3.47 0.63 4.43
N ILE A 48 -2.38 0.44 3.69
CA ILE A 48 -2.32 0.79 2.27
C ILE A 48 -3.29 -0.08 1.47
N LEU A 49 -3.32 -1.39 1.71
CA LEU A 49 -4.18 -2.32 1.00
C LEU A 49 -5.65 -2.10 1.31
N THR A 50 -6.01 -1.79 2.55
CA THR A 50 -7.38 -1.37 2.92
C THR A 50 -7.79 -0.12 2.15
N LYS A 51 -6.94 0.92 2.16
CA LYS A 51 -7.20 2.16 1.43
C LYS A 51 -7.36 1.97 -0.07
N LEU A 52 -6.56 1.08 -0.67
CA LEU A 52 -6.69 0.73 -2.09
C LEU A 52 -7.98 -0.04 -2.35
N ARG A 53 -8.38 -0.95 -1.45
CA ARG A 53 -9.62 -1.72 -1.54
C ARG A 53 -10.85 -0.81 -1.48
N ASP A 54 -10.87 0.16 -0.56
CA ASP A 54 -11.98 1.11 -0.41
C ASP A 54 -12.17 2.00 -1.65
N GLN A 55 -11.10 2.23 -2.42
CA GLN A 55 -11.15 3.00 -3.66
C GLN A 55 -11.54 2.17 -4.89
N ILE A 56 -11.48 0.84 -4.79
CA ILE A 56 -11.84 -0.10 -5.86
C ILE A 56 -13.26 -0.64 -5.63
N ALA A 57 -13.67 -0.79 -4.37
CA ALA A 57 -15.01 -1.20 -4.03
C ALA A 57 -16.01 -0.26 -4.73
N PRO A 58 -17.02 -0.79 -5.43
CA PRO A 58 -18.08 0.05 -5.96
C PRO A 58 -18.61 0.87 -4.79
N VAL A 59 -18.73 2.19 -4.98
CA VAL A 59 -19.53 3.03 -4.09
C VAL A 59 -20.93 2.42 -4.18
N GLU A 60 -21.28 1.54 -3.24
CA GLU A 60 -22.69 1.27 -2.97
C GLU A 60 -23.26 2.64 -2.62
N ARG A 61 -23.94 3.22 -3.60
CA ARG A 61 -24.70 4.43 -3.40
C ARG A 61 -25.71 4.07 -2.33
N ALA A 62 -25.48 4.58 -1.13
CA ALA A 62 -26.49 4.63 -0.09
C ALA A 62 -27.81 5.04 -0.78
N SER A 63 -28.74 4.09 -0.81
CA SER A 63 -30.12 4.30 -1.24
C SER A 63 -30.91 4.83 -0.06
#